data_AF-A0A967GXG4-F1
#
_entry.id   AF-A0A967GXG4-F1
#
_cell.length_a   1.000
_cell.length_b   1.000
_cell.length_c   1.000
_cell.angle_alpha   90.00
_cell.angle_beta   90.00
_cell.angle_gamma   90.00
#
_symmetry.space_group_name_H-M   'P 1'
#
loop_
_entity.id
_entity.type
_entity.pdbx_description
1 polymer ?
#
loop_
_entity_poly.entity_id
_entity_poly.type
_entity_poly.pdbx_seq_one_letter_code
_entity_poly.pdbx_strand_id
1 'polypeptide(L)' 'MRPDSTEELRTLLDSRIALLDGAMGTTIREYGLDETAARGERFAKAPKDLLNNGDVLSLTQPATIGDIHKRFLEAG' A
#
# COMPACT_ATOMS: atom_id res chain seq x y z
N MET A 1 18.05 6.19 -8.51
CA MET A 1 17.08 6.30 -9.62
C MET A 1 16.60 4.90 -9.94
N ARG A 2 15.29 4.64 -10.02
CA ARG A 2 14.81 3.33 -10.46
C ARG A 2 15.13 3.15 -11.96
N PRO A 3 15.51 1.95 -12.41
CA PRO A 3 15.75 1.69 -13.83
C PRO A 3 14.45 1.85 -14.64
N ASP A 4 14.59 2.18 -15.92
CA ASP A 4 13.46 2.18 -16.85
C ASP A 4 13.08 0.73 -17.19
N SER A 5 11.87 0.32 -16.81
CA SER A 5 11.34 -1.03 -17.04
C SER A 5 10.36 -1.08 -18.22
N THR A 6 10.30 -0.06 -19.08
CA THR A 6 9.31 0.03 -20.16
C THR A 6 9.36 -1.16 -21.12
N GLU A 7 10.56 -1.57 -21.57
CA GLU A 7 10.72 -2.69 -22.51
C GLU A 7 10.35 -4.04 -21.88
N GLU A 8 10.69 -4.25 -20.61
CA GLU A 8 10.32 -5.46 -19.87
C GLU A 8 8.80 -5.59 -19.74
N LEU A 9 8.12 -4.48 -19.40
CA LEU A 9 6.67 -4.44 -19.28
C LEU A 9 5.98 -4.64 -20.64
N ARG A 10 6.48 -4.05 -21.73
CA ARG A 10 5.95 -4.28 -23.08
C ARG A 10 6.05 -5.74 -23.48
N THR A 11 7.23 -6.33 -23.31
CA THR A 11 7.47 -7.74 -23.61
C THR A 11 6.54 -8.66 -22.80
N LEU A 12 6.33 -8.35 -21.52
CA LEU A 12 5.42 -9.10 -20.67
C LEU A 12 3.97 -9.04 -21.19
N LEU A 13 3.48 -7.83 -21.47
CA LEU A 13 2.10 -7.58 -21.91
C LEU A 13 1.79 -8.17 -23.30
N ASP A 14 2.80 -8.29 -24.18
CA ASP A 14 2.67 -8.98 -25.47
C ASP A 14 2.55 -10.51 -25.32
N SER A 15 3.13 -11.08 -24.25
CA SER A 15 3.18 -12.53 -24.03
C SER A 15 2.03 -13.09 -23.18
N ARG A 16 1.47 -12.28 -22.27
CA ARG A 16 0.38 -12.70 -21.38
C ARG A 16 -0.37 -11.51 -20.78
N ILE A 17 -1.59 -11.78 -20.32
CA ILE A 17 -2.36 -10.84 -19.49
C ILE A 17 -1.66 -10.70 -18.14
N ALA A 18 -1.41 -9.46 -17.72
CA ALA A 18 -0.92 -9.12 -16.39
C ALA A 18 -2.07 -8.63 -15.51
N LEU A 19 -2.04 -9.00 -14.22
CA LEU A 19 -2.99 -8.55 -13.22
C LEU A 19 -2.35 -7.46 -12.35
N LEU A 20 -3.17 -6.49 -11.94
CA LEU A 20 -2.81 -5.50 -10.93
C LEU A 20 -3.43 -5.91 -9.60
N ASP A 21 -2.89 -5.38 -8.51
CA ASP A 21 -3.40 -5.63 -7.17
C ASP A 21 -4.81 -5.07 -6.98
N GLY A 22 -5.45 -5.51 -5.89
CA GLY A 22 -6.81 -5.10 -5.56
C GLY A 22 -6.89 -3.77 -4.83
N ALA A 23 -8.09 -3.45 -4.34
CA ALA A 23 -8.36 -2.19 -3.67
C ALA A 23 -7.64 -2.08 -2.31
N MET A 24 -6.73 -1.11 -2.18
CA MET A 24 -5.98 -0.86 -0.94
C MET A 24 -6.86 -0.35 0.21
N GLY A 25 -7.71 0.66 -0.06
CA GLY A 25 -8.47 1.35 0.98
C GLY A 25 -9.49 0.47 1.70
N THR A 26 -10.13 -0.46 0.99
CA THR A 26 -11.04 -1.45 1.60
C THR A 26 -10.28 -2.45 2.45
N THR A 27 -9.15 -2.95 1.95
CA THR A 27 -8.32 -3.92 2.68
C THR A 27 -7.73 -3.33 3.95
N ILE A 28 -7.28 -2.07 3.93
CA ILE A 28 -6.77 -1.36 5.13
C ILE A 28 -7.82 -1.34 6.25
N ARG A 29 -9.11 -1.16 5.93
CA ARG A 29 -10.19 -1.12 6.93
C ARG A 29 -10.35 -2.43 7.69
N GLU A 30 -9.98 -3.56 7.08
CA GLU A 30 -10.05 -4.88 7.72
C GLU A 30 -9.03 -5.04 8.85
N TYR A 31 -7.95 -4.25 8.86
CA TYR A 31 -6.92 -4.29 9.91
C TYR A 31 -7.33 -3.52 11.18
N GLY A 32 -8.48 -2.86 11.18
CA GLY A 32 -9.02 -2.20 12.39
C GLY A 32 -8.12 -1.10 12.96
N LEU A 33 -7.34 -0.42 12.10
CA LEU A 33 -6.48 0.68 12.53
C LEU A 33 -7.32 1.80 13.14
N ASP A 34 -6.83 2.38 14.22
CA ASP A 34 -7.40 3.57 14.85
C ASP A 34 -6.56 4.81 14.58
N GLU A 35 -7.06 5.97 15.02
CA GLU A 35 -6.42 7.26 14.81
C GLU A 35 -5.02 7.33 15.47
N THR A 36 -4.82 6.64 16.60
CA THR A 36 -3.53 6.58 17.29
C THR A 36 -2.51 5.78 16.47
N ALA A 37 -2.90 4.62 15.96
CA ALA A 37 -2.08 3.79 15.08
C ALA A 37 -1.75 4.52 13.78
N ALA A 38 -2.73 5.22 13.18
CA ALA A 38 -2.53 5.97 11.96
C ALA A 38 -1.54 7.13 12.12
N ARG A 39 -1.55 7.82 13.27
CA ARG A 39 -0.60 8.90 13.60
C ARG A 39 0.81 8.39 13.86
N GLY A 40 0.92 7.25 14.55
CA GLY A 40 2.19 6.77 15.09
C GLY A 40 2.91 7.83 15.93
N GLU A 41 4.20 7.62 16.18
CA GLU A 41 5.02 8.60 16.92
C GLU A 41 5.28 9.86 16.08
N ARG A 42 5.50 9.68 14.78
CA ARG A 42 5.89 10.76 13.85
C ARG A 42 4.85 11.86 13.70
N PHE A 43 3.56 11.51 13.77
CA PHE A 43 2.46 12.46 13.58
C PHE A 43 1.53 12.57 14.81
N ALA A 44 2.02 12.19 16.00
CA ALA A 44 1.25 12.25 17.24
C ALA A 44 0.61 13.64 17.50
N LYS A 45 1.27 14.72 17.08
CA LYS A 45 0.81 16.11 17.25
C LYS A 45 0.14 16.72 16.01
N ALA A 46 -0.19 15.93 14.98
CA ALA A 46 -0.80 16.47 13.78
C ALA A 46 -2.16 17.12 14.10
N PRO A 47 -2.48 18.31 13.55
CA PRO A 47 -3.69 19.03 13.93
C PRO A 47 -4.97 18.50 13.28
N LYS A 48 -4.86 17.54 12.36
CA LYS A 48 -5.97 16.92 11.62
C LYS A 48 -5.93 15.42 11.77
N ASP A 49 -7.06 14.77 11.53
CA ASP A 49 -7.18 13.32 11.56
C ASP A 49 -6.46 12.67 10.36
N LEU A 50 -5.78 11.56 10.62
CA LEU A 50 -4.93 10.87 9.66
C LEU A 50 -5.38 9.44 9.35
N LEU A 51 -6.36 8.88 10.07
CA LEU A 51 -6.82 7.50 9.86
C LEU A 51 -7.18 7.16 8.40
N ASN A 52 -7.82 8.09 7.68
CA ASN A 52 -8.23 7.88 6.29
C ASN A 52 -7.15 8.29 5.26
N ASN A 53 -5.95 8.64 5.71
CA ASN A 53 -4.83 8.98 4.85
C ASN A 53 -3.91 7.76 4.64
N GLY A 54 -4.18 6.98 3.60
CA GLY A 54 -3.41 5.78 3.26
C GLY A 54 -1.91 6.03 3.02
N ASP A 55 -1.54 7.22 2.53
CA ASP A 55 -0.13 7.55 2.29
C ASP A 55 0.67 7.62 3.59
N VAL A 56 0.06 8.14 4.65
CA VAL A 56 0.69 8.23 5.99
C VAL A 56 0.93 6.83 6.57
N LEU A 57 0.05 5.87 6.29
CA LEU A 57 0.17 4.51 6.81
C LEU A 57 1.41 3.79 6.30
N SER A 58 1.94 4.16 5.14
CA SER A 58 3.24 3.64 4.67
C SER A 58 4.41 4.05 5.58
N LEU A 59 4.26 5.14 6.34
CA LEU A 59 5.26 5.65 7.27
C LEU A 59 5.00 5.20 8.72
N THR A 60 3.73 5.12 9.13
CA THR A 60 3.35 4.84 10.52
C THR A 60 3.02 3.37 10.77
N GLN A 61 2.58 2.65 9.73
CA GLN A 61 2.20 1.22 9.77
C GLN A 61 2.83 0.45 8.59
N PRO A 62 4.16 0.52 8.37
CA PRO A 62 4.80 -0.10 7.21
C PRO A 62 4.62 -1.62 7.13
N ALA A 63 4.54 -2.29 8.29
CA ALA A 63 4.33 -3.75 8.33
C ALA A 63 2.94 -4.13 7.80
N THR A 64 1.90 -3.38 8.19
CA THR A 64 0.53 -3.58 7.71
C THR A 64 0.41 -3.36 6.21
N ILE A 65 0.99 -2.26 5.70
CA ILE A 65 0.97 -1.98 4.26
C ILE A 65 1.75 -3.05 3.48
N GLY A 66 2.90 -3.49 4.00
CA GLY A 66 3.67 -4.58 3.41
C GLY A 66 2.90 -5.90 3.37
N ASP A 67 2.17 -6.23 4.42
CA ASP A 67 1.32 -7.42 4.48
C ASP A 67 0.19 -7.39 3.43
N ILE A 68 -0.44 -6.23 3.22
CA ILE A 68 -1.48 -6.07 2.19
C ILE A 68 -0.92 -6.36 0.78
N HIS A 69 0.22 -5.75 0.43
CA HIS A 69 0.87 -6.01 -0.85
C HIS A 69 1.27 -7.47 -1.00
N LYS A 70 1.77 -8.09 0.08
CA LYS A 70 2.13 -9.50 0.09
C LYS A 70 0.92 -10.40 -0.15
N ARG A 71 -0.23 -10.11 0.48
CA ARG A 71 -1.46 -10.88 0.29
C ARG A 71 -1.95 -10.84 -1.17
N PHE A 72 -1.86 -9.69 -1.84
CA PHE A 72 -2.19 -9.63 -3.27
C PHE A 72 -1.19 -10.39 -4.12
N LEU A 73 0.11 -10.24 -3.86
CA LEU A 73 1.16 -10.98 -4.58
C LEU A 73 1.01 -12.51 -4.43
N GLU A 74 0.64 -12.98 -3.25
CA GLU A 74 0.42 -14.41 -2.98
C GLU A 74 -0.88 -14.95 -3.60
N ALA A 75 -1.85 -14.07 -3.89
CA ALA A 75 -3.11 -14.44 -4.52
C ALA A 75 -2.99 -14.62 -6.05
N GLY A 76 -2.00 -13.98 -6.69
CA GLY A 76 -1.69 -14.10 -8.13
C GLY A 76 -1.85 -12.80 -8.90
#